data_AF-A0A812NNL2-F1
#
_entry.id   AF-A0A812NNL2-F1
#
_cell.length_a   1.000
_cell.length_b   1.000
_cell.length_c   1.000
_cell.angle_alpha   90.00
_cell.angle_beta   90.00
_cell.angle_gamma   90.00
#
_symmetry.space_group_name_H-M   'P 1'
#
loop_
_entity.id
_entity.type
_entity.pdbx_description
1 polymer ?
#
loop_
_entity_poly.entity_id
_entity_poly.type
_entity_poly.pdbx_seq_one_letter_code
_entity_poly.pdbx_strand_id
1 'polypeptide(L)'
;PDPASAADFFGLPHMPGPFEMDPKEAVVIGDASDPQVKQAKEKVLSLQNKAEDALQAIQKDPQATIGIWNLVLGVSKGFRATNIINDIMDDKTAAATQRWQRLMIQAKYQWEDDVPFPVTKRGVQKPRGDKRNERIITSLKNYISGSK
;
A
#
# COMPACT_ATOMS: atom_id res chain seq x y z
N PRO A 1 -2.66 -20.41 -20.95
CA PRO A 1 -3.36 -21.17 -19.89
C PRO A 1 -3.47 -20.30 -18.65
N ASP A 2 -4.60 -19.61 -18.50
CA ASP A 2 -4.87 -18.73 -17.36
C ASP A 2 -4.99 -19.54 -16.06
N PRO A 3 -4.29 -19.17 -14.98
CA PRO A 3 -4.36 -19.84 -13.70
C PRO A 3 -5.68 -19.59 -12.95
N ALA A 4 -6.64 -18.86 -13.54
CA ALA A 4 -7.94 -18.55 -12.95
C ALA A 4 -9.02 -19.62 -13.20
N SER A 5 -8.75 -20.65 -14.02
CA SER A 5 -9.77 -21.63 -14.43
C SER A 5 -10.03 -22.78 -13.44
N ALA A 6 -9.52 -22.72 -12.20
CA ALA A 6 -9.48 -23.90 -11.31
C ALA A 6 -10.56 -23.95 -10.21
N ALA A 7 -11.60 -23.10 -10.21
CA ALA A 7 -12.50 -22.99 -9.05
C ALA A 7 -14.02 -23.10 -9.31
N ASP A 8 -14.47 -23.45 -10.51
CA ASP A 8 -15.91 -23.71 -10.75
C ASP A 8 -16.28 -25.14 -10.32
N PHE A 9 -16.32 -25.39 -9.01
CA PHE A 9 -16.87 -26.61 -8.44
C PHE A 9 -18.41 -26.56 -8.51
N PHE A 10 -18.99 -27.45 -9.32
CA PHE A 10 -20.43 -27.57 -9.53
C PHE A 10 -21.17 -27.77 -8.19
N GLY A 11 -21.99 -26.79 -7.79
CA GLY A 11 -22.83 -26.86 -6.58
C GLY A 11 -22.40 -25.99 -5.39
N LEU A 12 -21.27 -25.28 -5.47
CA LEU A 12 -20.91 -24.24 -4.50
C LEU A 12 -21.17 -22.85 -5.11
N PRO A 13 -21.74 -21.89 -4.36
CA PRO A 13 -21.87 -20.53 -4.85
C PRO A 13 -20.48 -19.97 -5.20
N HIS A 14 -20.34 -19.35 -6.38
CA HIS A 14 -19.12 -18.67 -6.81
C HIS A 14 -18.69 -17.71 -5.71
N MET A 15 -17.57 -18.01 -5.05
CA MET A 15 -17.03 -17.14 -4.04
C MET A 15 -16.11 -16.14 -4.74
N PRO A 16 -16.41 -14.83 -4.71
CA PRO A 16 -15.61 -13.84 -5.41
C PRO A 16 -14.17 -13.90 -4.93
N GLY A 17 -13.24 -13.87 -5.87
CA GLY A 17 -11.82 -13.89 -5.56
C GLY A 17 -11.39 -12.60 -4.81
N PRO A 18 -10.20 -12.59 -4.18
CA PRO A 18 -9.66 -11.40 -3.50
C PRO A 18 -9.42 -10.17 -4.40
N PHE A 19 -9.63 -10.32 -5.70
CA PHE A 19 -9.54 -9.27 -6.73
C PHE A 19 -10.93 -8.78 -7.17
N GLU A 20 -11.98 -9.53 -6.82
CA GLU A 20 -13.37 -9.31 -7.23
C GLU A 20 -14.22 -8.75 -6.09
N MET A 21 -13.73 -8.81 -4.84
CA MET A 21 -14.33 -8.16 -3.68
C MET A 21 -14.17 -6.64 -3.75
N ASP A 22 -15.29 -5.91 -3.79
CA ASP A 22 -15.29 -4.45 -3.58
C ASP A 22 -14.99 -4.18 -2.09
N PRO A 23 -14.10 -3.23 -1.75
CA PRO A 23 -13.90 -2.80 -0.36
C PRO A 23 -15.19 -2.44 0.41
N LYS A 24 -16.26 -2.05 -0.30
CA LYS A 24 -17.60 -1.79 0.28
C LYS A 24 -18.33 -3.05 0.75
N GLU A 25 -17.92 -4.21 0.27
CA GLU A 25 -18.46 -5.53 0.65
C GLU A 25 -17.71 -6.13 1.84
N ALA A 26 -16.77 -5.38 2.44
CA ALA A 26 -16.03 -5.81 3.62
C ALA A 26 -16.96 -6.18 4.79
N VAL A 27 -16.86 -7.41 5.27
CA VAL A 27 -17.66 -7.90 6.41
C VAL A 27 -16.82 -7.85 7.69
N VAL A 28 -17.33 -7.12 8.68
CA VAL A 28 -16.74 -7.06 10.03
C VAL A 28 -17.51 -8.01 10.94
N ILE A 29 -16.81 -9.00 11.50
CA ILE A 29 -17.36 -10.05 12.37
C ILE A 29 -17.01 -9.78 13.85
N GLY A 30 -15.89 -9.09 14.12
CA GLY A 30 -15.42 -8.78 15.47
C GLY A 30 -15.85 -7.40 16.01
N ASP A 31 -15.37 -7.07 17.21
CA ASP A 31 -15.66 -5.78 17.85
C ASP A 31 -14.86 -4.64 17.20
N ALA A 32 -15.51 -3.89 16.32
CA ALA A 32 -14.94 -2.70 15.70
C ALA A 32 -14.70 -1.53 16.67
N SER A 33 -15.26 -1.59 17.88
CA SER A 33 -15.16 -0.56 18.89
C SER A 33 -13.93 -0.71 19.79
N ASP A 34 -13.24 -1.86 19.70
CA ASP A 34 -12.02 -2.17 20.44
C ASP A 34 -10.98 -1.04 20.26
N PRO A 35 -10.41 -0.50 21.36
CA PRO A 35 -9.37 0.53 21.29
C PRO A 35 -8.19 0.18 20.37
N GLN A 36 -7.79 -1.09 20.29
CA GLN A 36 -6.69 -1.53 19.43
C GLN A 36 -7.06 -1.43 17.94
N VAL A 37 -8.29 -1.80 17.59
CA VAL A 37 -8.81 -1.68 16.22
C VAL A 37 -8.93 -0.22 15.81
N LYS A 38 -9.42 0.65 16.70
CA LYS A 38 -9.50 2.10 16.44
C LYS A 38 -8.11 2.70 16.18
N GLN A 39 -7.15 2.41 17.06
CA GLN A 39 -5.76 2.84 16.88
C GLN A 39 -5.14 2.31 15.59
N ALA A 40 -5.46 1.06 15.21
CA ALA A 40 -4.99 0.47 13.97
C ALA A 40 -5.56 1.21 12.74
N LYS A 41 -6.86 1.52 12.73
CA LYS A 41 -7.50 2.31 11.66
C LYS A 41 -6.90 3.70 11.53
N GLU A 42 -6.75 4.41 12.65
CA GLU A 42 -6.08 5.72 12.70
C GLU A 42 -4.64 5.63 12.20
N LYS A 43 -3.94 4.53 12.50
CA LYS A 43 -2.58 4.32 12.03
C LYS A 43 -2.50 4.16 10.52
N VAL A 44 -3.40 3.37 9.93
CA VAL A 44 -3.49 3.20 8.48
C VAL A 44 -3.78 4.54 7.79
N LEU A 45 -4.77 5.29 8.29
CA LEU A 45 -5.09 6.64 7.80
C LEU A 45 -3.91 7.61 7.91
N SER A 46 -3.18 7.59 9.03
CA SER A 46 -1.99 8.42 9.21
C SER A 46 -0.88 8.07 8.20
N LEU A 47 -0.73 6.81 7.83
CA LEU A 47 0.24 6.38 6.82
C LEU A 47 -0.21 6.79 5.41
N GLN A 48 -1.50 6.67 5.09
CA GLN A 48 -2.07 7.15 3.83
C GLN A 48 -1.83 8.65 3.64
N ASN A 49 -2.20 9.47 4.63
CA ASN A 49 -2.05 10.93 4.55
C ASN A 49 -0.59 11.32 4.30
N LYS A 50 0.37 10.62 4.92
CA LYS A 50 1.79 10.88 4.70
C LYS A 50 2.26 10.48 3.30
N ALA A 51 1.71 9.41 2.73
CA ALA A 51 1.99 9.05 1.34
C ALA A 51 1.43 10.10 0.37
N GLU A 52 0.26 10.66 0.66
CA GLU A 52 -0.31 11.78 -0.09
C GLU A 52 0.54 13.05 0.04
N ASP A 53 1.02 13.39 1.24
CA ASP A 53 1.95 14.50 1.46
C ASP A 53 3.25 14.33 0.64
N ALA A 54 3.80 13.11 0.62
CA ALA A 54 4.99 12.80 -0.17
C ALA A 54 4.73 12.99 -1.68
N LEU A 55 3.56 12.55 -2.16
CA LEU A 55 3.16 12.70 -3.54
C LEU A 55 3.03 14.19 -3.92
N GLN A 56 2.38 14.99 -3.08
CA GLN A 56 2.23 16.43 -3.30
C GLN A 56 3.59 17.14 -3.30
N ALA A 57 4.49 16.77 -2.39
CA ALA A 57 5.83 17.35 -2.32
C ALA A 57 6.61 17.16 -3.63
N ILE A 58 6.57 15.96 -4.21
CA ILE A 58 7.29 15.64 -5.47
C ILE A 58 6.62 16.30 -6.68
N GLN A 59 5.29 16.35 -6.69
CA GLN A 59 4.55 17.01 -7.76
C GLN A 59 4.84 18.52 -7.80
N LYS A 60 5.02 19.15 -6.64
CA LYS A 60 5.38 20.55 -6.53
C LYS A 60 6.85 20.81 -6.83
N ASP A 61 7.73 19.97 -6.29
CA ASP A 61 9.17 20.04 -6.51
C ASP A 61 9.72 18.63 -6.82
N PRO A 62 10.07 18.35 -8.09
CA PRO A 62 10.64 17.07 -8.47
C PRO A 62 11.98 16.74 -7.77
N GLN A 63 12.65 17.75 -7.19
CA GLN A 63 13.87 17.60 -6.40
C GLN A 63 13.61 17.60 -4.88
N ALA A 64 12.36 17.53 -4.43
CA ALA A 64 12.04 17.48 -2.99
C ALA A 64 12.73 16.29 -2.29
N THR A 65 13.24 16.53 -1.08
CA THR A 65 13.85 15.48 -0.25
C THR A 65 12.77 14.68 0.47
N ILE A 66 12.28 13.63 -0.18
CA ILE A 66 11.24 12.73 0.34
C ILE A 66 11.80 11.54 1.16
N GLY A 67 13.11 11.48 1.39
CA GLY A 67 13.76 10.37 2.10
C GLY A 67 13.26 10.17 3.54
N ILE A 68 12.77 11.23 4.19
CA ILE A 68 12.18 11.15 5.54
C ILE A 68 10.88 10.31 5.52
N TRP A 69 10.11 10.37 4.43
CA TRP A 69 8.84 9.66 4.30
C TRP A 69 9.05 8.16 4.14
N ASN A 70 10.16 7.74 3.51
CA ASN A 70 10.58 6.33 3.47
C ASN A 70 10.74 5.76 4.90
N LEU A 71 11.44 6.47 5.80
CA LEU A 71 11.60 6.06 7.20
C LEU A 71 10.26 6.00 7.95
N VAL A 72 9.36 6.94 7.68
CA VAL A 72 8.07 7.06 8.38
C VAL A 72 7.04 6.04 7.88
N LEU A 73 7.03 5.72 6.59
CA LEU A 73 6.15 4.76 5.93
C LEU A 73 6.63 3.31 6.08
N GLY A 74 7.52 3.04 7.06
CA GLY A 74 8.07 1.72 7.33
C GLY A 74 7.03 0.59 7.33
N VAL A 75 7.34 -0.46 6.57
CA VAL A 75 6.46 -1.61 6.26
C VAL A 75 5.88 -2.26 7.52
N SER A 76 6.69 -2.41 8.56
CA SER A 76 6.30 -3.10 9.81
C SER A 76 5.11 -2.46 10.54
N LYS A 77 5.02 -1.12 10.52
CA LYS A 77 3.94 -0.39 11.20
C LYS A 77 2.61 -0.54 10.47
N GLY A 78 2.66 -0.51 9.13
CA GLY A 78 1.49 -0.80 8.30
C GLY A 78 1.02 -2.25 8.51
N PHE A 79 1.95 -3.21 8.50
CA PHE A 79 1.61 -4.63 8.69
C PHE A 79 0.85 -4.92 9.96
N ARG A 80 1.37 -4.43 11.09
CA ARG A 80 0.74 -4.66 12.39
C ARG A 80 -0.66 -4.06 12.44
N ALA A 81 -0.83 -2.85 11.93
CA ALA A 81 -2.13 -2.18 11.93
C ALA A 81 -3.15 -2.92 11.04
N THR A 82 -2.76 -3.32 9.83
CA THR A 82 -3.64 -4.08 8.94
C THR A 82 -3.99 -5.46 9.53
N ASN A 83 -3.05 -6.15 10.17
CA ASN A 83 -3.34 -7.46 10.78
C ASN A 83 -4.36 -7.35 11.91
N ILE A 84 -4.24 -6.35 12.79
CA ILE A 84 -5.22 -6.10 13.86
C ILE A 84 -6.62 -5.82 13.28
N ILE A 85 -6.70 -5.15 12.13
CA ILE A 85 -7.97 -4.92 11.43
C ILE A 85 -8.49 -6.22 10.79
N ASN A 86 -7.60 -7.04 10.24
CA ASN A 86 -7.97 -8.32 9.62
C ASN A 86 -8.50 -9.34 10.63
N ASP A 87 -8.03 -9.30 11.87
CA ASP A 87 -8.47 -10.21 12.94
C ASP A 87 -9.96 -10.06 13.29
N ILE A 88 -10.58 -8.92 12.94
CA ILE A 88 -12.02 -8.68 13.14
C ILE A 88 -12.83 -8.80 11.85
N MET A 89 -12.20 -9.09 10.72
CA MET A 89 -12.84 -9.25 9.43
C MET A 89 -13.17 -10.72 9.17
N ASP A 90 -14.10 -10.98 8.25
CA ASP A 90 -14.28 -12.33 7.73
C ASP A 90 -13.08 -12.76 6.89
N ASP A 91 -12.87 -14.08 6.76
CA ASP A 91 -11.71 -14.65 6.07
C ASP A 91 -11.52 -14.11 4.64
N LYS A 92 -12.63 -13.81 3.95
CA LYS A 92 -12.58 -13.29 2.57
C LYS A 92 -12.08 -11.85 2.54
N THR A 93 -12.64 -10.99 3.39
CA THR A 93 -12.18 -9.59 3.49
C THR A 93 -10.73 -9.56 3.96
N ALA A 94 -10.36 -10.37 4.95
CA ALA A 94 -8.99 -10.47 5.44
C ALA A 94 -8.01 -10.94 4.34
N ALA A 95 -8.40 -11.89 3.49
CA ALA A 95 -7.57 -12.32 2.37
C ALA A 95 -7.38 -11.21 1.31
N ALA A 96 -8.45 -10.44 1.03
CA ALA A 96 -8.40 -9.31 0.10
C ALA A 96 -7.48 -8.19 0.64
N THR A 97 -7.61 -7.80 1.91
CA THR A 97 -6.77 -6.76 2.53
C THR A 97 -5.31 -7.17 2.63
N GLN A 98 -5.00 -8.44 2.94
CA GLN A 98 -3.62 -8.96 2.92
C GLN A 98 -2.99 -8.86 1.52
N ARG A 99 -3.79 -9.07 0.47
CA ARG A 99 -3.32 -8.90 -0.91
C ARG A 99 -3.04 -7.44 -1.24
N TRP A 100 -3.94 -6.53 -0.89
CA TRP A 100 -3.74 -5.09 -1.07
C TRP A 100 -2.50 -4.59 -0.34
N GLN A 101 -2.27 -5.09 0.87
CA GLN A 101 -1.06 -4.86 1.63
C GLN A 101 0.20 -5.32 0.88
N ARG A 102 0.20 -6.48 0.22
CA ARG A 102 1.34 -6.93 -0.62
C ARG A 102 1.61 -5.96 -1.77
N LEU A 103 0.58 -5.48 -2.46
CA LEU A 103 0.73 -4.51 -3.55
C LEU A 103 1.27 -3.17 -3.05
N MET A 104 0.78 -2.70 -1.89
CA MET A 104 1.28 -1.51 -1.21
C MET A 104 2.78 -1.64 -0.88
N ILE A 105 3.23 -2.82 -0.42
CA ILE A 105 4.64 -3.08 -0.10
C ILE A 105 5.50 -3.11 -1.36
N GLN A 106 5.03 -3.74 -2.42
CA GLN A 106 5.73 -3.76 -3.70
C GLN A 106 5.90 -2.34 -4.23
N ALA A 107 4.82 -1.55 -4.22
CA ALA A 107 4.85 -0.13 -4.57
C ALA A 107 5.85 0.63 -3.69
N LYS A 108 5.91 0.30 -2.38
CA LYS A 108 6.87 0.91 -1.45
C LYS A 108 8.32 0.62 -1.83
N TYR A 109 8.69 -0.62 -2.10
CA TYR A 109 10.06 -0.92 -2.51
C TYR A 109 10.44 -0.23 -3.82
N GLN A 110 9.50 -0.13 -4.76
CA GLN A 110 9.73 0.51 -6.06
C GLN A 110 10.08 2.01 -5.96
N TRP A 111 9.35 2.80 -5.15
CA TRP A 111 9.75 4.21 -4.99
C TRP A 111 10.99 4.36 -4.11
N GLU A 112 11.25 3.48 -3.14
CA GLU A 112 12.44 3.57 -2.27
C GLU A 112 13.74 3.42 -3.02
N ASP A 113 13.77 2.59 -4.06
CA ASP A 113 14.92 2.47 -4.95
C ASP A 113 15.14 3.76 -5.75
N ASP A 114 14.08 4.51 -6.03
CA ASP A 114 14.12 5.70 -6.87
C ASP A 114 14.25 7.03 -6.10
N VAL A 115 13.90 7.05 -4.82
CA VAL A 115 13.96 8.22 -3.93
C VAL A 115 15.37 8.83 -3.79
N PRO A 116 16.44 8.03 -3.53
CA PRO A 116 17.78 8.58 -3.33
C PRO A 116 18.27 9.28 -4.58
N PHE A 117 18.92 10.42 -4.45
CA PHE A 117 19.45 11.12 -5.61
C PHE A 117 20.54 10.31 -6.31
N PRO A 118 20.58 10.30 -7.66
CA PRO A 118 21.60 9.58 -8.38
C PRO A 118 23.00 10.16 -8.09
N VAL A 119 23.98 9.29 -7.92
CA VAL A 119 25.38 9.67 -7.68
C VAL A 119 26.26 9.24 -8.86
N THR A 120 27.25 10.05 -9.20
CA THR A 120 28.27 9.68 -10.19
C THR A 120 29.26 8.67 -9.62
N LYS A 121 30.10 8.06 -10.48
CA LYS A 121 31.23 7.20 -10.04
C LYS A 121 32.21 7.90 -9.08
N ARG A 122 32.20 9.25 -9.05
CA ARG A 122 33.02 10.08 -8.15
C ARG A 122 32.26 10.53 -6.89
N GLY A 123 31.05 10.03 -6.65
CA GLY A 123 30.23 10.38 -5.48
C GLY A 123 29.47 11.70 -5.58
N VAL A 124 29.60 12.45 -6.69
CA VAL A 124 28.87 13.71 -6.86
C VAL A 124 27.38 13.43 -7.11
N GLN A 125 26.52 14.02 -6.29
CA GLN A 125 25.07 13.93 -6.39
C GLN A 125 24.56 14.71 -7.61
N LYS A 126 23.61 14.10 -8.35
CA LYS A 126 22.93 14.71 -9.49
C LYS A 126 21.44 14.87 -9.19
N PRO A 127 20.75 15.83 -9.84
CA PRO A 127 19.31 15.92 -9.76
C PRO A 127 18.65 14.65 -10.32
N ARG A 128 17.47 14.32 -9.83
CA ARG A 128 16.63 13.26 -10.41
C ARG A 128 16.12 13.72 -11.77
N GLY A 129 16.21 12.84 -12.78
CA GLY A 129 15.62 13.08 -14.10
C GLY A 129 14.13 12.72 -14.14
N ASP A 130 13.44 13.21 -15.18
CA ASP A 130 11.98 13.12 -15.32
C ASP A 130 11.44 11.70 -15.20
N LYS A 131 12.06 10.73 -15.91
CA LYS A 131 11.67 9.31 -15.84
C LYS A 131 11.73 8.74 -14.42
N ARG A 132 12.65 9.22 -13.57
CA ARG A 132 12.74 8.75 -12.19
C ARG A 132 11.63 9.35 -11.34
N ASN A 133 11.36 10.64 -11.52
CA ASN A 133 10.26 11.31 -10.85
C ASN A 133 8.91 10.70 -11.24
N GLU A 134 8.70 10.35 -12.52
CA GLU A 134 7.53 9.62 -13.00
C GLU A 134 7.35 8.26 -12.30
N ARG A 135 8.42 7.48 -12.15
CA ARG A 135 8.37 6.19 -11.44
C ARG A 135 8.04 6.35 -9.97
N ILE A 136 8.61 7.36 -9.30
CA ILE A 136 8.29 7.66 -7.90
C ILE A 136 6.82 8.05 -7.77
N ILE A 137 6.32 8.95 -8.62
CA ILE A 137 4.91 9.39 -8.63
C ILE A 137 3.98 8.20 -8.86
N THR A 138 4.29 7.35 -9.83
CA THR A 138 3.49 6.16 -10.15
C THR A 138 3.44 5.19 -8.96
N SER A 139 4.59 4.94 -8.35
CA SER A 139 4.71 4.04 -7.20
C SER A 139 3.99 4.60 -5.97
N LEU A 140 4.08 5.90 -5.69
CA LEU A 140 3.31 6.55 -4.63
C LEU A 140 1.81 6.49 -4.87
N LYS A 141 1.36 6.71 -6.11
CA LYS A 141 -0.06 6.53 -6.47
C LYS A 141 -0.53 5.09 -6.27
N ASN A 142 0.29 4.11 -6.64
CA ASN A 142 -0.01 2.70 -6.41
C ASN A 142 -0.08 2.35 -4.92
N TYR A 143 0.81 2.93 -4.10
CA TYR A 143 0.77 2.80 -2.64
C TYR A 143 -0.52 3.38 -2.06
N ILE A 144 -0.91 4.59 -2.47
CA ILE A 144 -2.14 5.26 -2.03
C ILE A 144 -3.36 4.45 -2.48
N SER A 145 -3.38 3.98 -3.73
CA SER A 145 -4.48 3.17 -4.25
C SER A 145 -4.63 1.84 -3.51
N GLY A 146 -3.52 1.18 -3.18
CA GLY A 146 -3.54 -0.09 -2.46
C GLY A 146 -3.72 0.03 -0.94
N SER A 147 -3.79 1.24 -0.41
CA SER A 147 -4.03 1.48 1.01
C SER A 147 -5.46 1.90 1.32
N LYS A 148 -6.24 2.38 0.32
CA LYS A 148 -7.66 2.72 0.43
C LYS A 148 -8.53 1.48 0.60
#